data_AF-A0A2D9SEI7-F1
#
_entry.id   AF-A0A2D9SEI7-F1
#
_cell.length_a   1.000
_cell.length_b   1.000
_cell.length_c   1.000
_cell.angle_alpha   90.00
_cell.angle_beta   90.00
_cell.angle_gamma   90.00
#
_symmetry.space_group_name_H-M   'P 1'
#
loop_
_entity.id
_entity.type
_entity.pdbx_description
1 polymer ?
#
loop_
_entity_poly.entity_id
_entity_poly.type
_entity_poly.pdbx_seq_one_letter_code
_entity_poly.pdbx_strand_id
1 'polypeptide(L)'
;MKRKLKIEKIINENINCKLLEVLDVSESHRGHQGFKEGVETHFKILIVSDDFEDVSRLGRQKHLNNLLAKEFKVDLHSVTYQLFTTKEQK
;
A
#
# COMPACT_ATOMS: atom_id res chain seq x y z
N MET A 1 -9.90 6.05 -9.41
CA MET A 1 -9.55 4.68 -9.88
C MET A 1 -8.30 4.53 -10.78
N LYS A 2 -7.55 5.59 -11.15
CA LYS A 2 -6.28 5.42 -11.91
C LYS A 2 -5.07 5.08 -11.03
N ARG A 3 -5.10 5.48 -9.75
CA ARG A 3 -3.96 5.40 -8.83
C ARG A 3 -3.76 3.99 -8.25
N LYS A 4 -4.84 3.34 -7.83
CA LYS A 4 -4.85 1.93 -7.43
C LYS A 4 -4.15 1.04 -8.47
N LEU A 5 -4.58 1.11 -9.74
CA LEU A 5 -4.02 0.31 -10.82
C LEU A 5 -2.52 0.56 -11.04
N LYS A 6 -2.07 1.81 -10.92
CA LYS A 6 -0.64 2.13 -10.98
C LYS A 6 0.15 1.51 -9.83
N ILE A 7 -0.35 1.65 -8.61
CA ILE A 7 0.28 1.06 -7.41
C ILE A 7 0.38 -0.45 -7.58
N GLU A 8 -0.71 -1.09 -8.00
CA GLU A 8 -0.75 -2.53 -8.26
C GLU A 8 0.30 -2.94 -9.30
N LYS A 9 0.38 -2.20 -10.42
CA LYS A 9 1.34 -2.47 -11.48
C LYS A 9 2.79 -2.33 -11.01
N ILE A 10 3.12 -1.21 -10.35
CA ILE A 10 4.49 -0.96 -9.86
C ILE A 10 4.92 -2.04 -8.88
N ILE A 11 4.03 -2.44 -7.96
CA ILE A 11 4.32 -3.50 -6.99
C ILE A 11 4.52 -4.83 -7.71
N ASN A 12 3.65 -5.19 -8.64
CA ASN A 12 3.74 -6.46 -9.38
C ASN A 12 5.00 -6.54 -10.26
N GLU A 13 5.45 -5.41 -10.84
CA GLU A 13 6.67 -5.34 -11.65
C GLU A 13 7.96 -5.40 -10.82
N ASN A 14 7.93 -5.07 -9.53
CA ASN A 14 9.14 -4.99 -8.68
C ASN A 14 9.20 -6.06 -7.58
N ILE A 15 8.05 -6.59 -7.16
CA ILE A 15 7.93 -7.56 -6.07
C ILE A 15 7.12 -8.75 -6.58
N ASN A 16 7.67 -9.94 -6.42
CA ASN A 16 6.95 -11.18 -6.73
C ASN A 16 5.92 -11.48 -5.64
N CYS A 17 4.78 -10.80 -5.71
CA CYS A 17 3.67 -10.94 -4.78
C CYS A 17 2.83 -12.15 -5.15
N LYS A 18 2.61 -13.08 -4.22
CA LYS A 18 1.58 -14.13 -4.39
C LYS A 18 0.17 -13.56 -4.27
N LEU A 19 0.00 -12.57 -3.40
CA LEU A 19 -1.27 -11.88 -3.23
C LEU A 19 -1.01 -10.38 -3.08
N LEU A 20 -1.78 -9.59 -3.81
CA LEU A 20 -1.71 -8.13 -3.81
C LEU A 20 -3.13 -7.59 -3.77
N GLU A 21 -3.45 -6.89 -2.69
CA GLU A 21 -4.73 -6.22 -2.51
C GLU A 21 -4.50 -4.75 -2.18
N VAL A 22 -5.04 -3.87 -3.01
CA VAL A 22 -5.03 -2.43 -2.79
C VAL A 22 -6.46 -1.96 -2.54
N LEU A 23 -6.73 -1.53 -1.32
CA LEU A 23 -8.00 -0.94 -0.90
C LEU A 23 -7.83 0.55 -0.66
N ASP A 24 -8.73 1.35 -1.24
CA ASP A 24 -8.91 2.74 -0.82
C ASP A 24 -9.78 2.76 0.44
N VAL A 25 -9.24 3.28 1.53
CA VAL A 25 -9.97 3.45 2.81
C VAL A 25 -10.21 4.92 3.12
N SER A 26 -9.99 5.80 2.13
CA SER A 26 -10.23 7.23 2.21
C SER A 26 -11.68 7.56 2.59
N GLU A 27 -12.63 6.69 2.22
CA GLU A 27 -14.05 6.84 2.51
C GLU A 27 -14.46 6.49 3.95
N SER A 28 -13.65 5.71 4.71
CA SER A 28 -13.99 5.31 6.08
C SER A 28 -13.93 6.45 7.11
N HIS A 29 -13.46 7.62 6.70
CA HIS A 29 -13.40 8.83 7.54
C HIS A 29 -14.50 9.85 7.20
N ARG A 30 -15.58 9.42 6.51
CA ARG A 30 -16.82 10.20 6.38
C ARG A 30 -17.32 10.60 7.77
N GLY A 31 -17.13 11.86 8.16
CA GLY A 31 -17.73 12.44 9.38
C GLY A 31 -16.79 13.15 10.37
N HIS A 32 -15.47 13.20 10.16
CA HIS A 32 -14.57 14.00 11.00
C HIS A 32 -14.39 15.44 10.48
N GLN A 33 -14.32 16.42 11.39
CA GLN A 33 -14.07 17.84 11.12
C GLN A 33 -12.74 18.01 10.35
N GLY A 34 -12.81 18.08 9.01
CA GLY A 34 -11.65 18.10 8.11
C GLY A 34 -11.82 17.26 6.84
N PHE A 35 -12.89 16.46 6.73
CA PHE A 35 -13.22 15.68 5.54
C PHE A 35 -13.53 16.58 4.33
N LYS A 36 -12.74 16.46 3.26
CA LYS A 36 -13.07 16.95 1.92
C LYS A 36 -13.54 15.77 1.08
N GLU A 37 -14.75 15.85 0.56
CA GLU A 37 -15.28 14.88 -0.40
C GLU A 37 -14.36 14.79 -1.63
N GLY A 38 -14.02 13.56 -2.05
CA GLY A 38 -13.26 13.31 -3.28
C GLY A 38 -11.74 13.26 -3.14
N VAL A 39 -11.18 13.26 -1.92
CA VAL A 39 -9.72 13.17 -1.72
C VAL A 39 -9.32 11.74 -1.32
N GLU A 40 -8.65 11.05 -2.25
CA GLU A 40 -8.00 9.74 -2.03
C GLU A 40 -6.78 9.91 -1.09
N THR A 41 -7.03 10.03 0.22
CA THR A 41 -6.02 10.34 1.25
C THR A 41 -5.40 9.12 1.91
N HIS A 42 -6.14 8.01 2.02
CA HIS A 42 -5.76 6.84 2.78
C HIS A 42 -5.89 5.56 1.94
N PHE A 43 -4.76 4.89 1.70
CA PHE A 43 -4.76 3.58 1.08
C PHE A 43 -4.26 2.51 2.02
N LYS A 44 -4.82 1.32 1.87
CA LYS A 44 -4.42 0.11 2.55
C LYS A 44 -3.95 -0.89 1.51
N ILE A 45 -2.68 -1.27 1.62
CA ILE A 45 -2.01 -2.17 0.68
C ILE A 45 -1.62 -3.43 1.45
N LEU A 46 -2.20 -4.57 1.06
CA LEU A 46 -1.88 -5.88 1.59
C LEU A 46 -1.09 -6.65 0.54
N ILE A 47 0.08 -7.13 0.94
CA ILE A 47 0.99 -7.88 0.07
C ILE A 47 1.43 -9.14 0.80
N VAL A 48 1.28 -10.27 0.11
CA VAL A 48 1.85 -11.55 0.53
C VAL A 48 2.94 -11.91 -0.46
N SER A 49 4.18 -12.02 0.02
CA SER A 49 5.33 -12.37 -0.82
C SER A 49 6.37 -13.14 0.00
N ASP A 50 7.02 -14.11 -0.64
CA ASP A 50 8.18 -14.80 -0.08
C ASP A 50 9.43 -13.90 -0.06
N ASP A 51 9.45 -12.81 -0.84
CA ASP A 51 10.55 -11.82 -0.88
C ASP A 51 10.71 -11.07 0.44
N PHE A 52 9.69 -11.14 1.29
CA PHE A 52 9.70 -10.60 2.63
C PHE A 52 10.32 -11.55 3.66
N GLU A 53 10.62 -12.79 3.29
CA GLU A 53 11.36 -13.72 4.14
C GLU A 53 12.74 -13.13 4.45
N ASP A 54 13.16 -13.23 5.72
CA ASP A 54 14.40 -12.61 6.25
C ASP A 54 14.42 -11.05 6.30
N VAL A 55 13.46 -10.36 5.68
CA VAL A 55 13.37 -8.89 5.76
C VAL A 55 12.57 -8.47 6.99
N SER A 56 13.15 -7.61 7.83
CA SER A 56 12.45 -7.00 8.96
C SER A 56 11.24 -6.16 8.52
N ARG A 57 10.16 -6.13 9.31
CA ARG A 57 8.92 -5.37 9.02
C ARG A 57 9.17 -3.92 8.56
N LEU A 58 10.07 -3.21 9.25
CA LEU A 58 10.49 -1.85 8.89
C LEU A 58 11.22 -1.79 7.54
N GLY A 59 12.05 -2.79 7.23
CA GLY A 59 12.74 -2.91 5.94
C GLY A 59 11.76 -3.12 4.80
N ARG A 60 10.79 -4.02 4.97
CA ARG A 60 9.71 -4.25 4.01
C ARG A 60 8.93 -2.95 3.72
N GLN A 61 8.54 -2.24 4.78
CA GLN A 61 7.85 -0.94 4.66
C GLN A 61 8.72 0.13 3.99
N LYS A 62 10.01 0.25 4.35
CA LYS A 62 10.92 1.21 3.71
C LYS A 62 11.08 0.92 2.22
N HIS A 63 11.21 -0.35 1.84
CA HIS A 63 11.35 -0.75 0.44
C HIS A 63 10.13 -0.32 -0.39
N LEU A 64 8.93 -0.67 0.07
CA LEU A 64 7.68 -0.27 -0.60
C LEU A 64 7.44 1.24 -0.57
N ASN A 65 7.77 1.91 0.54
CA ASN A 65 7.64 3.35 0.62
C ASN A 65 8.56 4.04 -0.40
N ASN A 66 9.80 3.57 -0.56
CA ASN A 66 10.70 4.08 -1.59
C ASN A 66 10.19 3.80 -3.01
N LEU A 67 9.66 2.60 -3.25
CA LEU A 67 9.07 2.20 -4.52
C LEU A 67 7.93 3.13 -4.93
N LEU A 68 7.03 3.42 -3.99
CA LEU A 68 5.83 4.22 -4.21
C LEU A 68 6.04 5.71 -3.90
N ALA A 69 7.20 6.13 -3.40
CA ALA A 69 7.50 7.52 -3.04
C ALA A 69 7.26 8.48 -4.21
N LYS A 70 7.54 8.05 -5.44
CA LYS A 70 7.29 8.84 -6.66
C LYS A 70 5.80 9.08 -6.88
N GLU A 71 4.96 8.08 -6.64
CA GLU A 71 3.51 8.19 -6.78
C GLU A 71 2.88 8.89 -5.55
N PHE A 72 3.52 8.84 -4.38
CA PHE A 72 3.02 9.47 -3.15
C PHE A 72 3.39 10.93 -2.99
N LYS A 73 4.52 11.38 -3.56
CA LYS A 73 4.96 12.79 -3.57
C LYS A 73 3.92 13.78 -4.12
N VAL A 74 2.94 13.30 -4.88
CA VAL A 74 2.00 14.17 -5.60
C VAL A 74 0.79 14.57 -4.76
N ASP A 75 0.31 13.74 -3.82
CA ASP A 75 -0.87 14.12 -2.99
C ASP A 75 -1.23 13.13 -1.84
N LEU A 76 -0.38 12.14 -1.52
CA LEU A 76 -0.81 11.08 -0.59
C LEU A 76 -0.58 11.48 0.87
N HIS A 77 -1.63 11.44 1.69
CA HIS A 77 -1.55 11.79 3.11
C HIS A 77 -1.02 10.62 3.97
N SER A 78 -1.51 9.39 3.77
CA SER A 78 -1.04 8.23 4.53
C SER A 78 -1.34 6.91 3.84
N VAL A 79 -0.43 5.95 4.00
CA VAL A 79 -0.59 4.60 3.47
C VAL A 79 -0.33 3.58 4.56
N THR A 80 -1.19 2.57 4.64
CA THR A 80 -1.04 1.46 5.57
C THR A 80 -0.58 0.24 4.79
N TYR A 81 0.56 -0.32 5.20
CA TYR A 81 1.13 -1.53 4.61
C TYR A 81 0.90 -2.73 5.51
N GLN A 82 0.30 -3.78 4.95
CA GLN A 82 0.22 -5.11 5.56
C GLN A 82 1.06 -6.08 4.74
N LEU A 83 2.25 -6.41 5.24
CA LEU A 83 3.27 -7.15 4.50
C LEU A 83 3.53 -8.47 5.19
N PHE A 84 3.00 -9.54 4.60
CA PHE A 84 3.07 -10.89 5.14
C PHE A 84 3.93 -11.78 4.25
N THR A 85 4.64 -12.72 4.86
CA THR A 85 5.21 -13.85 4.14
C THR A 85 4.14 -14.92 3.93
N THR A 86 4.38 -15.84 3.01
CA THR A 86 3.46 -16.97 2.76
C THR A 86 3.35 -17.90 3.97
N LYS A 87 4.38 -17.93 4.83
CA LYS A 87 4.38 -18.63 6.12
C LYS A 87 3.57 -17.90 7.20
N GLU A 88 3.40 -16.58 7.09
CA GLU A 88 2.61 -15.76 8.02
C GLU A 88 1.12 -15.73 7.65
N GLN A 89 0.76 -16.12 6.43
CA GLN A 89 -0.63 -16.22 5.98
C GLN A 89 -1.27 -17.49 6.60
N LYS A 90 -1.90 -17.32 7.77
CA LYS A 90 -2.72 -18.35 8.42
C LYS A 90 -4.14 -18.37 7.87
#